data_AF-A0A0S4QT34-F1
#
_entry.id   AF-A0A0S4QT34-F1
#
_cell.length_a   1.000
_cell.length_b   1.000
_cell.length_c   1.000
_cell.angle_alpha   90.00
_cell.angle_beta   90.00
_cell.angle_gamma   90.00
#
_symmetry.space_group_name_H-M   'P 1'
#
loop_
_entity.id
_entity.type
_entity.pdbx_description
1 polymer ?
#
loop_
_entity_poly.entity_id
_entity_poly.type
_entity_poly.pdbx_seq_one_letter_code
_entity_poly.pdbx_strand_id
1 'polypeptide(L)'
;MDSETGALVEDITARVQRAVRAGDFPAIVGLRGDRTLILSDYDYLTSWATSLAFEVRVATQAQAIRVHRWVFAVPHVWYDDGDTIQARPLFTAPLQPGETETISWMSYDNGDGIDYGRVEFARRPNGEPVFDEPEYFAVPIRPLPRHPGAALHRLLTSGIPDLASGLPQ
;
A
#
# COMPACT_ATOMS: atom_id res chain seq x y z
N MET A 1 -12.89 -10.90 1.12
CA MET A 1 -13.25 -9.51 1.41
C MET A 1 -14.74 -9.29 1.63
N ASP A 2 -15.10 -8.93 2.86
CA ASP A 2 -16.41 -8.41 3.24
C ASP A 2 -16.69 -6.99 2.69
N SER A 3 -17.95 -6.55 2.77
CA SER A 3 -18.37 -5.25 2.24
C SER A 3 -17.76 -4.04 2.96
N GLU A 4 -17.42 -4.16 4.25
CA GLU A 4 -16.88 -3.03 5.01
C GLU A 4 -15.39 -2.80 4.70
N THR A 5 -14.66 -3.88 4.45
CA THR A 5 -13.27 -3.88 3.95
C THR A 5 -13.25 -3.36 2.53
N GLY A 6 -14.17 -3.80 1.67
CA GLY A 6 -14.33 -3.24 0.32
C GLY A 6 -14.55 -1.73 0.32
N ALA A 7 -15.47 -1.23 1.16
CA ALA A 7 -15.71 0.20 1.29
C ALA A 7 -14.47 0.97 1.80
N LEU A 8 -13.63 0.36 2.63
CA LEU A 8 -12.38 0.98 3.07
C LEU A 8 -11.32 0.98 1.95
N VAL A 9 -11.24 -0.09 1.15
CA VAL A 9 -10.36 -0.14 -0.03
C VAL A 9 -10.74 0.95 -1.02
N GLU A 10 -12.02 1.10 -1.32
CA GLU A 10 -12.53 2.15 -2.22
C GLU A 10 -12.19 3.56 -1.69
N ASP A 11 -12.43 3.86 -0.40
CA ASP A 11 -12.11 5.18 0.17
C ASP A 11 -10.61 5.48 0.10
N ILE A 12 -9.76 4.52 0.51
CA ILE A 12 -8.31 4.73 0.56
C ILE A 12 -7.71 4.83 -0.85
N THR A 13 -8.12 3.97 -1.78
CA THR A 13 -7.67 4.07 -3.17
C THR A 13 -8.15 5.36 -3.84
N ALA A 14 -9.39 5.80 -3.62
CA ALA A 14 -9.89 7.07 -4.14
C ALA A 14 -9.10 8.28 -3.61
N ARG A 15 -8.60 8.23 -2.36
CA ARG A 15 -7.70 9.26 -1.81
C ARG A 15 -6.35 9.25 -2.50
N VAL A 16 -5.75 8.08 -2.74
CA VAL A 16 -4.52 7.97 -3.51
C VAL A 16 -4.72 8.50 -4.93
N GLN A 17 -5.80 8.12 -5.61
CA GLN A 17 -6.12 8.65 -6.95
C GLN A 17 -6.22 10.18 -6.95
N ARG A 18 -6.82 10.78 -5.92
CA ARG A 18 -6.89 12.24 -5.78
C ARG A 18 -5.51 12.86 -5.60
N ALA A 19 -4.63 12.25 -4.82
CA ALA A 19 -3.25 12.70 -4.66
C ALA A 19 -2.47 12.59 -5.99
N VAL A 20 -2.61 11.47 -6.71
CA VAL A 20 -1.97 11.26 -8.03
C VAL A 20 -2.45 12.30 -9.04
N ARG A 21 -3.75 12.66 -9.04
CA ARG A 21 -4.28 13.77 -9.87
C ARG A 21 -3.67 15.13 -9.51
N ALA A 22 -3.30 15.34 -8.25
CA ALA A 22 -2.63 16.55 -7.79
C ALA A 22 -1.11 16.55 -8.05
N GLY A 23 -0.56 15.46 -8.59
CA GLY A 23 0.88 15.31 -8.84
C GLY A 23 1.67 14.73 -7.66
N ASP A 24 0.98 14.26 -6.62
CA ASP A 24 1.59 13.65 -5.43
C ASP A 24 1.52 12.12 -5.47
N PHE A 25 2.44 11.46 -4.76
CA PHE A 25 2.56 10.00 -4.74
C PHE A 25 2.66 9.38 -3.33
N PRO A 26 1.74 9.69 -2.40
CA PRO A 26 1.84 9.23 -1.02
C PRO A 26 1.44 7.75 -0.88
N ALA A 27 2.04 7.07 0.09
CA ALA A 27 1.40 5.92 0.70
C ALA A 27 0.30 6.42 1.66
N ILE A 28 -0.88 5.79 1.62
CA ILE A 28 -2.01 6.12 2.49
C ILE A 28 -2.50 4.85 3.19
N VAL A 29 -2.72 4.94 4.49
CA VAL A 29 -3.27 3.85 5.31
C VAL A 29 -4.56 4.28 5.99
N GLY A 30 -5.62 3.51 5.79
CA GLY A 30 -6.84 3.57 6.58
C GLY A 30 -6.83 2.53 7.69
N LEU A 31 -7.09 2.95 8.93
CA LEU A 31 -7.15 2.10 10.11
C LEU A 31 -8.55 2.16 10.72
N ARG A 32 -9.14 1.01 11.02
CA ARG A 32 -10.40 0.87 11.76
C ARG A 32 -10.21 0.03 13.02
N GLY A 33 -10.50 0.66 14.15
CA GLY A 33 -10.46 0.08 15.50
C GLY A 33 -11.54 0.75 16.37
N ASP A 34 -11.16 1.15 17.58
CA ASP A 34 -11.97 2.00 18.47
C ASP A 34 -12.37 3.34 17.82
N ARG A 35 -11.56 3.80 16.87
CA ARG A 35 -11.83 4.94 16.00
C ARG A 35 -11.25 4.68 14.62
N THR A 36 -11.65 5.50 13.65
CA THR A 36 -11.05 5.50 12.31
C THR A 36 -9.92 6.51 12.26
N LEU A 37 -8.75 6.09 11.74
CA LEU A 37 -7.63 6.98 11.45
C LEU A 37 -7.21 6.81 9.98
N ILE A 38 -6.72 7.91 9.38
CA ILE A 38 -6.11 7.90 8.05
C ILE A 38 -4.73 8.55 8.19
N LEU A 39 -3.70 7.84 7.75
CA LEU A 39 -2.31 8.27 7.82
C LEU A 39 -1.73 8.29 6.40
N SER A 40 -0.88 9.26 6.10
CA SER A 40 -0.22 9.37 4.80
C SER A 40 1.26 9.68 4.96
N ASP A 41 2.07 9.23 4.00
CA ASP A 41 3.49 9.52 3.93
C ASP A 41 3.93 9.71 2.47
N TYR A 42 4.49 10.88 2.17
CA TYR A 42 4.87 11.28 0.81
C TYR A 42 6.30 10.85 0.46
N ASP A 43 7.11 10.50 1.46
CA ASP A 43 8.49 10.03 1.30
C ASP A 43 8.58 8.49 1.33
N TYR A 44 7.44 7.81 1.41
CA TYR A 44 7.34 6.37 1.59
C TYR A 44 8.17 5.59 0.58
N LEU A 45 8.15 6.00 -0.69
CA LEU A 45 8.86 5.34 -1.78
C LEU A 45 10.30 5.80 -1.99
N THR A 46 10.78 6.79 -1.23
CA THR A 46 12.12 7.36 -1.39
C THR A 46 13.22 6.36 -1.03
N SER A 47 13.01 5.58 0.03
CA SER A 47 13.96 4.57 0.48
C SER A 47 13.29 3.50 1.34
N TRP A 48 13.94 2.36 1.50
CA TRP A 48 13.47 1.33 2.43
C TRP A 48 13.35 1.85 3.87
N ALA A 49 14.28 2.73 4.30
CA ALA A 49 14.26 3.29 5.66
C ALA A 49 13.03 4.18 5.89
N THR A 50 12.65 4.99 4.91
CA THR A 50 11.44 5.83 4.99
C THR A 50 10.18 4.97 4.97
N SER A 51 10.13 3.93 4.13
CA SER A 51 9.01 2.98 4.13
C SER A 51 8.81 2.32 5.50
N LEU A 52 9.89 1.79 6.09
CA LEU A 52 9.85 1.12 7.37
C LEU A 52 9.45 2.07 8.50
N ALA A 53 9.99 3.28 8.54
CA ALA A 53 9.67 4.28 9.54
C ALA A 53 8.16 4.64 9.52
N PHE A 54 7.56 4.75 8.33
CA PHE A 54 6.12 4.95 8.20
C PHE A 54 5.33 3.76 8.73
N GLU A 55 5.66 2.54 8.31
CA GLU A 55 4.93 1.34 8.72
C GLU A 55 5.01 1.08 10.23
N VAL A 56 6.15 1.37 10.86
CA VAL A 56 6.30 1.33 12.33
C VAL A 56 5.38 2.37 13.00
N ARG A 57 5.37 3.61 12.51
CA ARG A 57 4.50 4.68 13.04
C ARG A 57 3.03 4.30 12.92
N VAL A 58 2.61 3.74 11.78
CA VAL A 58 1.26 3.24 11.55
C VAL A 58 0.93 2.10 12.53
N ALA A 59 1.84 1.15 12.73
CA ALA A 59 1.64 0.04 13.67
C ALA A 59 1.42 0.53 15.10
N THR A 60 2.21 1.52 15.56
CA THR A 60 2.01 2.15 16.87
C THR A 60 0.62 2.78 17.01
N GLN A 61 0.17 3.53 15.99
CA GLN A 61 -1.18 4.13 15.99
C GLN A 61 -2.27 3.07 15.96
N ALA A 62 -2.07 2.00 15.20
CA ALA A 62 -3.02 0.91 15.09
C ALA A 62 -3.20 0.15 16.42
N GLN A 63 -2.12 -0.10 17.15
CA GLN A 63 -2.18 -0.69 18.49
C GLN A 63 -2.91 0.23 19.48
N ALA A 64 -2.62 1.54 19.44
CA ALA A 64 -3.24 2.51 20.33
C ALA A 64 -4.77 2.61 20.19
N ILE A 65 -5.32 2.23 19.04
CA ILE A 65 -6.77 2.25 18.78
C ILE A 65 -7.37 0.84 18.64
N ARG A 66 -6.64 -0.22 18.98
CA ARG A 66 -7.10 -1.62 18.84
C ARG A 66 -7.67 -1.91 17.44
N VAL A 67 -6.87 -1.64 16.41
CA VAL A 67 -7.23 -1.92 15.02
C VAL A 67 -7.61 -3.39 14.83
N HIS A 68 -8.75 -3.62 14.18
CA HIS A 68 -9.17 -4.93 13.70
C HIS A 68 -9.23 -5.00 12.17
N ARG A 69 -9.19 -3.85 11.47
CA ARG A 69 -9.19 -3.77 10.01
C ARG A 69 -8.34 -2.61 9.50
N TRP A 70 -7.58 -2.84 8.44
CA TRP A 70 -6.81 -1.78 7.79
C TRP A 70 -6.65 -1.97 6.28
N VAL A 71 -6.39 -0.89 5.57
CA VAL A 71 -6.02 -0.86 4.16
C VAL A 71 -4.80 0.02 3.99
N PHE A 72 -3.80 -0.48 3.28
CA PHE A 72 -2.60 0.23 2.87
C PHE A 72 -2.62 0.36 1.35
N ALA A 73 -2.48 1.57 0.80
CA ALA A 73 -2.39 1.79 -0.63
C ALA A 73 -1.23 2.71 -1.00
N VAL A 74 -0.56 2.42 -2.11
CA VAL A 74 0.60 3.19 -2.59
C VAL A 74 0.65 3.24 -4.13
N PRO A 75 0.90 4.42 -4.73
CA PRO A 75 1.08 4.56 -6.17
C PRO A 75 2.55 4.32 -6.56
N HIS A 76 2.82 3.35 -7.44
CA HIS A 76 4.15 3.00 -7.94
C HIS A 76 4.07 2.46 -9.38
N VAL A 77 5.21 2.17 -10.00
CA VAL A 77 5.27 1.52 -11.32
C VAL A 77 5.52 0.04 -11.12
N TRP A 78 4.72 -0.79 -11.80
CA TRP A 78 4.87 -2.24 -11.86
C TRP A 78 5.53 -2.69 -13.15
N TYR A 79 6.30 -3.77 -13.05
CA TYR A 79 6.77 -4.57 -14.16
C TYR A 79 6.50 -6.04 -13.83
N ASP A 80 5.74 -6.72 -14.68
CA ASP A 80 5.42 -8.13 -14.55
C ASP A 80 6.10 -8.90 -15.70
N ASP A 81 7.04 -9.78 -15.35
CA ASP A 81 7.73 -10.64 -16.32
C ASP A 81 7.05 -11.99 -16.54
N GLY A 82 5.90 -12.22 -15.89
CA GLY A 82 5.14 -13.47 -15.92
C GLY A 82 5.48 -14.43 -14.77
N ASP A 83 6.60 -14.20 -14.07
CA ASP A 83 7.01 -14.97 -12.90
C ASP A 83 7.00 -14.10 -11.62
N THR A 84 7.36 -12.82 -11.74
CA THR A 84 7.53 -11.89 -10.62
C THR A 84 7.03 -10.50 -10.97
N ILE A 85 6.36 -9.88 -9.99
CA ILE A 85 6.03 -8.45 -10.05
C ILE A 85 7.14 -7.66 -9.37
N GLN A 86 7.82 -6.82 -10.12
CA GLN A 86 8.76 -5.83 -9.63
C GLN A 86 8.07 -4.48 -9.54
N ALA A 87 8.48 -3.66 -8.56
CA ALA A 87 7.92 -2.32 -8.37
C ALA A 87 9.03 -1.28 -8.17
N ARG A 88 8.82 -0.08 -8.72
CA ARG A 88 9.69 1.09 -8.52
C ARG A 88 8.88 2.37 -8.29
N PRO A 89 9.44 3.41 -7.66
CA PRO A 89 8.73 4.68 -7.46
C PRO A 89 8.39 5.39 -8.77
N LEU A 90 7.24 6.08 -8.82
CA LEU A 90 6.73 6.78 -10.01
C LEU A 90 7.66 7.89 -10.52
N PHE A 91 8.39 8.55 -9.62
CA PHE A 91 9.17 9.75 -9.92
C PHE A 91 10.63 9.49 -10.36
N THR A 92 11.02 8.22 -10.54
CA THR A 92 12.44 7.87 -10.76
C THR A 92 12.87 7.84 -12.23
N ALA A 93 11.98 7.44 -13.15
CA ALA A 93 12.26 7.34 -14.58
C ALA A 93 10.98 7.29 -15.43
N PRO A 94 11.03 7.69 -16.72
CA PRO A 94 9.94 7.46 -17.67
C PRO A 94 9.54 5.99 -17.75
N LEU A 95 8.26 5.74 -18.03
CA LEU A 95 7.71 4.40 -18.20
C LEU A 95 8.40 3.67 -19.36
N GLN A 96 8.82 2.43 -19.13
CA GLN A 96 9.42 1.53 -20.10
C GLN A 96 8.37 0.58 -20.69
N PRO A 97 8.62 -0.02 -21.86
CA PRO A 97 7.71 -1.03 -22.42
C PRO A 97 7.47 -2.18 -21.43
N GLY A 98 6.20 -2.52 -21.21
CA GLY A 98 5.78 -3.57 -20.26
C GLY A 98 5.66 -3.10 -18.80
N GLU A 99 5.97 -1.83 -18.52
CA GLU A 99 5.66 -1.24 -17.22
C GLU A 99 4.26 -0.60 -17.20
N THR A 100 3.62 -0.63 -16.03
CA THR A 100 2.30 -0.01 -15.80
C THR A 100 2.33 0.85 -14.54
N GLU A 101 1.74 2.04 -14.59
CA GLU A 101 1.51 2.83 -13.37
C GLU A 101 0.32 2.26 -12.59
N THR A 102 0.52 2.04 -11.29
CA THR A 102 -0.39 1.22 -10.48
C THR A 102 -0.54 1.79 -9.08
N ILE A 103 -1.76 1.80 -8.54
CA ILE A 103 -2.02 1.93 -7.10
C ILE A 103 -2.18 0.52 -6.56
N SER A 104 -1.16 -0.01 -5.88
CA SER A 104 -1.32 -1.29 -5.18
C SER A 104 -1.92 -1.08 -3.83
N TRP A 105 -2.76 -2.01 -3.42
CA TRP A 105 -3.33 -2.01 -2.10
C TRP A 105 -3.25 -3.40 -1.45
N MET A 106 -3.11 -3.38 -0.14
CA MET A 106 -3.15 -4.54 0.75
C MET A 106 -4.17 -4.21 1.83
N SER A 107 -5.08 -5.14 2.10
CA SER A 107 -6.05 -5.01 3.19
C SER A 107 -5.86 -6.15 4.18
N TYR A 108 -6.29 -5.90 5.40
CA TYR A 108 -6.38 -6.92 6.43
C TYR A 108 -7.66 -6.71 7.23
N ASP A 109 -8.33 -7.81 7.51
CA ASP A 109 -9.44 -7.91 8.44
C ASP A 109 -9.25 -9.13 9.34
N ASN A 110 -9.60 -9.03 10.62
CA ASN A 110 -9.42 -10.13 11.57
C ASN A 110 -10.31 -11.36 11.27
N GLY A 111 -11.44 -11.17 10.58
CA GLY A 111 -12.34 -12.24 10.13
C GLY A 111 -11.95 -12.84 8.78
N ASP A 112 -11.50 -12.01 7.83
CA ASP A 112 -11.25 -12.43 6.44
C ASP A 112 -9.78 -12.64 6.09
N GLY A 113 -8.84 -12.19 6.93
CA GLY A 113 -7.41 -12.28 6.67
C GLY A 113 -6.91 -11.16 5.77
N ILE A 114 -6.03 -11.48 4.83
CA ILE A 114 -5.38 -10.50 3.95
C ILE A 114 -5.92 -10.64 2.53
N ASP A 115 -6.29 -9.51 1.92
CA ASP A 115 -6.58 -9.41 0.50
C ASP A 115 -5.61 -8.42 -0.17
N TYR A 116 -5.34 -8.62 -1.47
CA TYR A 116 -4.49 -7.76 -2.29
C TYR A 116 -5.20 -7.37 -3.57
N GLY A 117 -4.76 -6.24 -4.13
CA GLY A 117 -5.18 -5.86 -5.46
C GLY A 117 -4.51 -4.59 -5.94
N ARG A 118 -5.05 -4.06 -7.02
CA ARG A 118 -4.52 -2.85 -7.64
C ARG A 118 -5.59 -2.02 -8.32
N VAL A 119 -5.21 -0.80 -8.66
CA VAL A 119 -5.89 0.05 -9.64
C VAL A 119 -4.82 0.52 -10.63
N GLU A 120 -4.91 0.08 -11.87
CA GLU A 120 -4.02 0.56 -12.93
C GLU A 120 -4.43 1.96 -13.37
N PHE A 121 -3.47 2.73 -13.88
CA PHE A 121 -3.77 3.99 -14.53
C PHE A 121 -2.78 4.32 -15.63
N ALA A 122 -3.25 5.10 -16.60
CA ALA A 122 -2.44 5.65 -17.67
C ALA A 122 -2.62 7.17 -17.72
N ARG A 123 -1.64 7.87 -18.28
CA ARG A 123 -1.70 9.33 -18.44
C ARG A 123 -2.16 9.71 -19.84
N ARG A 124 -3.08 10.65 -19.90
CA ARG A 124 -3.42 11.38 -21.14
C ARG A 124 -2.20 12.18 -21.63
N PRO A 125 -2.19 12.64 -22.89
CA PRO A 125 -1.11 13.48 -23.41
C PRO A 125 -0.85 14.77 -22.60
N ASN A 126 -1.86 15.28 -21.88
CA ASN A 126 -1.73 16.44 -20.98
C ASN A 126 -1.18 16.09 -19.58
N GLY A 127 -0.84 14.82 -19.33
CA GLY A 127 -0.33 14.32 -18.04
C GLY A 127 -1.39 13.89 -17.04
N GLU A 128 -2.68 14.10 -17.33
CA GLU A 128 -3.80 13.75 -16.44
C GLU A 128 -3.97 12.22 -16.33
N PRO A 129 -4.01 11.64 -15.12
CA PRO A 129 -4.18 10.21 -14.92
C PRO A 129 -5.64 9.77 -15.15
N VAL A 130 -5.81 8.66 -15.87
CA VAL A 130 -7.07 7.94 -16.08
C VAL A 130 -6.92 6.58 -15.42
N PHE A 131 -7.77 6.31 -14.42
CA PHE A 131 -7.73 5.09 -13.61
C PHE A 131 -8.69 4.05 -14.16
N ASP A 132 -8.25 2.80 -14.19
CA ASP A 132 -9.08 1.66 -14.53
C ASP A 132 -9.88 1.16 -13.32
N GLU A 133 -10.68 0.10 -13.54
CA GLU A 133 -11.43 -0.56 -12.47
C GLU A 133 -10.48 -1.29 -11.49
N PRO A 134 -10.79 -1.31 -10.19
CA PRO A 134 -10.01 -2.07 -9.22
C PRO A 134 -9.98 -3.57 -9.50
N GLU A 135 -8.78 -4.14 -9.50
CA GLU A 135 -8.54 -5.57 -9.64
C GLU A 135 -8.25 -6.22 -8.27
N TYR A 136 -8.83 -7.40 -8.06
CA TYR A 136 -8.64 -8.23 -6.86
C TYR A 136 -7.82 -9.46 -7.19
N PHE A 137 -6.74 -9.71 -6.45
CA PHE A 137 -5.94 -10.90 -6.66
C PHE A 137 -6.47 -12.04 -5.79
N ALA A 138 -7.15 -12.99 -6.44
CA ALA A 138 -7.68 -14.19 -5.79
C ALA A 138 -6.61 -15.27 -5.53
N VAL A 139 -5.40 -15.10 -6.08
CA VAL A 139 -4.28 -16.03 -5.91
C VAL A 139 -3.45 -15.59 -4.69
N PRO A 140 -3.00 -16.51 -3.82
CA PRO A 140 -2.12 -16.15 -2.71
C PRO A 140 -0.84 -15.49 -3.21
N ILE A 141 -0.76 -14.17 -3.05
CA ILE A 141 0.48 -13.43 -3.27
C ILE A 141 1.39 -13.76 -2.09
N ARG A 142 2.61 -14.21 -2.38
CA ARG A 142 3.69 -14.18 -1.39
C ARG A 142 4.33 -12.81 -1.48
N PRO A 143 3.91 -11.83 -0.67
CA PRO A 143 4.57 -10.54 -0.69
C PRO A 143 6.04 -10.75 -0.35
N LEU A 144 6.92 -10.24 -1.21
CA LEU A 144 8.33 -10.16 -0.86
C LEU A 144 8.46 -9.37 0.46
N PRO A 145 9.52 -9.58 1.27
CA PRO A 145 9.69 -8.89 2.55
C PRO A 145 9.67 -7.35 2.47
N ARG A 146 9.80 -6.79 1.26
CA ARG A 146 9.80 -5.36 0.94
C ARG A 146 8.51 -4.89 0.24
N HIS A 147 7.49 -5.74 0.15
CA HIS A 147 6.19 -5.32 -0.37
C HIS A 147 5.58 -4.26 0.55
N PRO A 148 4.93 -3.23 0.00
CA PRO A 148 4.26 -2.22 0.81
C PRO A 148 3.27 -2.82 1.82
N GLY A 149 3.35 -2.40 3.08
CA GLY A 149 2.49 -2.90 4.17
C GLY A 149 2.92 -4.25 4.77
N ALA A 150 3.95 -4.92 4.24
CA ALA A 150 4.41 -6.20 4.76
C ALA A 150 5.11 -6.09 6.13
N ALA A 151 5.77 -4.96 6.44
CA ALA A 151 6.32 -4.74 7.78
C ALA A 151 5.19 -4.43 8.78
N LEU A 152 4.25 -3.57 8.40
CA LEU A 152 3.05 -3.26 9.17
C LEU A 152 2.28 -4.54 9.53
N HIS A 153 1.99 -5.40 8.55
CA HIS A 153 1.28 -6.65 8.78
C HIS A 153 2.01 -7.55 9.80
N ARG A 154 3.34 -7.70 9.66
CA ARG A 154 4.15 -8.45 10.62
C ARG A 154 4.10 -7.84 12.02
N LEU A 155 4.20 -6.51 12.15
CA LEU A 155 4.15 -5.80 13.43
C LEU A 155 2.79 -5.91 14.14
N LEU A 156 1.71 -6.06 13.38
CA LEU A 156 0.37 -6.23 13.94
C LEU A 156 0.03 -7.68 14.28
N THR A 157 0.57 -8.66 13.56
CA THR A 157 0.27 -10.09 13.77
C THR A 157 1.24 -10.79 14.73
N SER A 158 2.51 -10.39 14.73
CA SER A 158 3.55 -11.00 15.57
C SER A 158 3.85 -10.19 16.83
N GLY A 159 3.10 -9.10 17.07
CA GLY A 159 3.49 -8.02 17.99
C GLY A 159 4.62 -7.17 17.41
N ILE A 160 5.05 -6.10 18.09
CA ILE A 160 6.33 -5.45 17.80
C ILE A 160 7.40 -6.26 18.55
N PRO A 161 8.18 -7.16 17.92
CA PRO A 161 9.42 -7.58 18.54
C PRO A 161 10.32 -6.35 18.52
N ASP A 162 11.20 -6.20 19.51
CA ASP A 162 12.19 -5.12 19.56
C ASP A 162 13.00 -5.07 18.25
N LEU A 163 12.56 -4.28 17.27
CA LEU A 163 13.09 -4.23 15.90
C LEU A 163 14.55 -3.75 15.89
N ALA A 164 15.03 -3.18 16.99
CA ALA A 164 16.43 -2.81 17.19
C ALA A 164 17.37 -4.02 17.26
N SER A 165 16.86 -5.22 17.55
CA SER A 165 17.67 -6.44 17.68
C SER A 165 17.98 -7.15 16.35
N GLY A 166 17.40 -6.70 15.23
CA GLY A 166 17.53 -7.34 13.92
C GLY A 166 18.23 -6.49 12.84
N LEU A 167 18.72 -5.30 13.16
CA LEU A 167 19.50 -4.49 12.21
C LEU A 167 20.95 -5.01 12.19
N PRO A 168 21.51 -5.33 11.00
CA PRO A 168 22.94 -5.63 10.91
C PRO A 168 23.73 -4.38 11.36
N GLN A 169 24.71 -4.59 12.24
CA GLN A 169 25.70 -3.56 12.58
C GLN A 169 26.59 -3.22 11.39
#